data_AF-A0A1J4K398-F1
#
_entry.id   AF-A0A1J4K398-F1
#
_cell.length_a   1.000
_cell.length_b   1.000
_cell.length_c   1.000
_cell.angle_alpha   90.00
_cell.angle_beta   90.00
_cell.angle_gamma   90.00
#
_symmetry.space_group_name_H-M   'P 1'
#
loop_
_entity.id
_entity.type
_entity.pdbx_description
1 polymer ?
#
loop_
_entity_poly.entity_id
_entity_poly.type
_entity_poly.pdbx_seq_one_letter_code
_entity_poly.pdbx_strand_id
1 'polypeptide(L)'
;MNGYFLFPKYWNLLSETDRYQYSIMRAEMSSPSNKNQRNKRIETFTDALDKIKKFAIREDNDDWKRCLVCGICWLPEGIAINTHQLRILIFKCKSSINGSLQKMGFNVNLGRTDAANAMVNSIPFLKDNSSELRQWTVRKKSINENDDEIIEEIIKEAVSEEVVSPPPTDLFDGQTDMFLEVAKDISEEYKPSEQKGDAFELDFWNSGLFFNGNPWGCF
;
A
#
# COMPACT_ATOMS: atom_id res chain seq x y z
N MET A 1 5.09 -15.15 -29.77
CA MET A 1 4.56 -14.24 -28.72
C MET A 1 3.80 -13.13 -29.44
N ASN A 2 2.48 -13.09 -29.34
CA ASN A 2 1.68 -12.04 -29.98
C ASN A 2 2.00 -10.70 -29.32
N GLY A 3 2.79 -9.89 -30.02
CA GLY A 3 3.23 -8.56 -29.62
C GLY A 3 2.12 -7.53 -29.76
N TYR A 4 1.03 -7.69 -29.01
CA TYR A 4 0.17 -6.55 -28.75
C TYR A 4 0.99 -5.54 -27.95
N PHE A 5 1.26 -4.37 -28.55
CA PHE A 5 1.73 -3.21 -27.82
C PHE A 5 0.70 -2.91 -26.72
N LEU A 6 0.92 -3.43 -25.52
CA LEU A 6 0.04 -3.18 -24.39
C LEU A 6 0.12 -1.69 -24.10
N PHE A 7 -1.01 -1.00 -24.27
CA PHE A 7 -1.10 0.43 -24.04
C PHE A 7 -1.56 0.67 -22.59
N PRO A 8 -1.00 1.66 -21.88
CA PRO A 8 -1.42 1.97 -20.51
C PRO A 8 -2.90 2.38 -20.51
N LYS A 9 -3.70 1.84 -19.58
CA LYS A 9 -5.17 2.06 -19.56
C LYS A 9 -5.52 3.53 -19.39
N TYR A 10 -4.72 4.26 -18.62
CA TYR A 10 -4.99 5.63 -18.19
C TYR A 10 -4.19 6.68 -18.97
N TRP A 11 -3.63 6.31 -20.13
CA TRP A 11 -2.75 7.16 -20.93
C TRP A 11 -3.27 8.58 -21.16
N ASN A 12 -4.57 8.71 -21.43
CA ASN A 12 -5.21 9.98 -21.77
C ASN A 12 -5.34 10.95 -20.59
N LEU A 13 -5.08 10.50 -19.35
CA LEU A 13 -5.06 11.37 -18.18
C LEU A 13 -3.77 12.18 -18.08
N LEU A 14 -2.68 11.73 -18.72
CA LEU A 14 -1.40 12.40 -18.67
C LEU A 14 -1.35 13.62 -19.59
N SER A 15 -0.65 14.67 -19.13
CA SER A 15 -0.26 15.80 -19.97
C SER A 15 0.59 15.33 -21.16
N GLU A 16 0.74 16.16 -22.18
CA GLU A 16 1.62 15.84 -23.32
C GLU A 16 3.08 15.64 -22.89
N THR A 17 3.56 16.50 -21.98
CA THR A 17 4.89 16.36 -21.37
C THR A 17 5.03 15.03 -20.63
N ASP A 18 4.05 14.65 -19.81
CA ASP A 18 4.13 13.40 -19.05
C ASP A 18 4.01 12.16 -19.95
N ARG A 19 3.23 12.22 -21.02
CA ARG A 19 3.17 11.16 -22.05
C ARG A 19 4.52 10.98 -22.72
N TYR A 20 5.21 12.08 -23.03
CA TYR A 20 6.56 12.04 -23.60
C TYR A 20 7.56 11.41 -22.61
N GLN A 21 7.59 11.88 -21.36
CA GLN A 21 8.49 11.37 -20.32
C GLN A 21 8.22 9.89 -19.99
N TYR A 22 6.94 9.49 -19.91
CA TYR A 22 6.57 8.09 -19.74
C TYR A 22 7.07 7.23 -20.90
N SER A 23 6.95 7.72 -22.14
CA SER A 23 7.42 7.00 -23.32
C SER A 23 8.92 6.77 -23.30
N ILE A 24 9.71 7.79 -22.93
CA ILE A 24 11.17 7.67 -22.77
C ILE A 24 11.48 6.63 -21.70
N MET A 25 10.93 6.80 -20.51
CA MET A 25 11.17 5.90 -19.37
C MET A 25 10.82 4.44 -19.73
N ARG A 26 9.68 4.23 -20.41
CA ARG A 26 9.25 2.91 -20.87
C ARG A 26 10.20 2.32 -21.91
N ALA A 27 10.67 3.12 -22.87
CA ALA A 27 11.62 2.67 -23.87
C ALA A 27 12.95 2.22 -23.22
N GLU A 28 13.46 2.98 -22.25
CA GLU A 28 14.65 2.61 -21.49
C GLU A 28 14.49 1.28 -20.75
N MET A 29 13.35 1.08 -20.07
CA MET A 29 13.05 -0.17 -19.35
C MET A 29 12.91 -1.38 -20.28
N SER A 30 12.53 -1.15 -21.54
CA SER A 30 12.41 -2.20 -22.55
C SER A 30 13.76 -2.68 -23.13
N SER A 31 14.84 -1.94 -22.87
CA SER A 31 16.17 -2.21 -23.43
C SER A 31 16.67 -3.64 -23.08
N PRO A 32 17.25 -4.39 -24.05
CA PRO A 32 17.78 -5.74 -23.83
C PRO A 32 18.79 -5.84 -22.68
N SER A 33 19.56 -4.78 -22.44
CA SER A 33 20.52 -4.68 -21.33
C SER A 33 19.90 -4.87 -19.96
N ASN A 34 18.58 -4.59 -19.82
CA ASN A 34 17.82 -4.73 -18.58
C ASN A 34 17.12 -6.10 -18.43
N LYS A 35 17.10 -6.94 -19.48
CA LYS A 35 16.31 -8.19 -19.50
C LYS A 35 17.03 -9.41 -18.94
N ASN A 36 18.37 -9.45 -18.99
CA ASN A 36 19.15 -10.70 -18.84
C ASN A 36 20.12 -10.73 -17.65
N GLN A 37 19.90 -9.95 -16.60
CA GLN A 37 20.79 -9.96 -15.43
C GLN A 37 20.24 -10.87 -14.32
N ARG A 38 20.32 -12.20 -14.53
CA ARG A 38 19.79 -13.21 -13.59
C ARG A 38 20.29 -13.02 -12.15
N ASN A 39 21.51 -12.52 -11.99
CA ASN A 39 22.14 -12.26 -10.68
C ASN A 39 21.87 -10.85 -10.12
N LYS A 40 21.29 -9.93 -10.91
CA LYS A 40 21.00 -8.53 -10.52
C LYS A 40 19.50 -8.20 -10.60
N ARG A 41 18.65 -9.22 -10.45
CA ARG A 41 17.20 -9.07 -10.62
C ARG A 41 16.56 -8.11 -9.62
N ILE A 42 17.09 -8.05 -8.40
CA ILE A 42 16.63 -7.11 -7.36
C ILE A 42 17.10 -5.70 -7.73
N GLU A 43 18.41 -5.50 -7.93
CA GLU A 43 19.00 -4.20 -8.33
C GLU A 43 18.25 -3.59 -9.51
N THR A 44 18.12 -4.33 -10.62
CA THR A 44 17.38 -3.87 -11.81
C THR A 44 15.90 -3.58 -11.57
N PHE A 45 15.28 -4.19 -10.55
CA PHE A 45 13.90 -3.87 -10.18
C PHE A 45 13.85 -2.62 -9.30
N THR A 46 14.75 -2.48 -8.33
CA THR A 46 14.91 -1.27 -7.52
C THR A 46 15.20 -0.06 -8.39
N ASP A 47 16.15 -0.15 -9.32
CA ASP A 47 16.47 0.93 -10.27
C ASP A 47 15.24 1.34 -11.10
N ALA A 48 14.43 0.35 -11.51
CA ALA A 48 13.19 0.63 -12.24
C ALA A 48 12.19 1.35 -11.33
N LEU A 49 12.01 0.92 -10.08
CA LEU A 49 11.13 1.61 -9.13
C LEU A 49 11.60 3.04 -8.84
N ASP A 50 12.90 3.26 -8.71
CA ASP A 50 13.45 4.59 -8.46
C ASP A 50 13.23 5.54 -9.66
N LYS A 51 13.40 5.04 -10.88
CA LYS A 51 13.05 5.79 -12.09
C LYS A 51 11.56 6.14 -12.12
N ILE A 52 10.69 5.18 -11.80
CA ILE A 52 9.24 5.43 -11.76
C ILE A 52 8.90 6.44 -10.67
N LYS A 53 9.51 6.33 -9.49
CA LYS A 53 9.27 7.25 -8.38
C LYS A 53 9.61 8.69 -8.75
N LYS A 54 10.78 8.90 -9.36
CA LYS A 54 11.23 10.23 -9.85
C LYS A 54 10.29 10.81 -10.91
N PHE A 55 9.67 9.96 -11.73
CA PHE A 55 8.66 10.41 -12.69
C PHE A 55 7.32 10.71 -12.00
N ALA A 56 6.87 9.81 -11.13
CA ALA A 56 5.50 9.80 -10.62
C ALA A 56 5.26 10.76 -9.45
N ILE A 57 6.26 10.98 -8.60
CA ILE A 57 6.17 11.83 -7.41
C ILE A 57 7.03 13.06 -7.65
N ARG A 58 6.37 14.19 -7.98
CA ARG A 58 6.97 15.51 -8.19
C ARG A 58 6.40 16.56 -7.26
N GLU A 59 5.53 16.16 -6.34
CA GLU A 59 4.84 17.02 -5.38
C GLU A 59 3.90 18.02 -6.07
N ASP A 60 3.23 17.56 -7.12
CA ASP A 60 2.23 18.33 -7.85
C ASP A 60 0.86 17.62 -7.94
N ASN A 61 -0.16 18.34 -8.43
CA ASN A 61 -1.54 17.86 -8.51
C ASN A 61 -1.75 16.69 -9.49
N ASP A 62 -0.77 16.36 -10.33
CA ASP A 62 -0.82 15.30 -11.34
C ASP A 62 -0.08 14.03 -10.90
N ASP A 63 0.55 14.02 -9.72
CA ASP A 63 1.24 12.85 -9.16
C ASP A 63 0.35 11.61 -9.15
N TRP A 64 -0.91 11.75 -8.71
CA TRP A 64 -1.85 10.64 -8.67
C TRP A 64 -2.15 10.07 -10.06
N LYS A 65 -2.15 10.91 -11.12
CA LYS A 65 -2.36 10.47 -12.51
C LYS A 65 -1.17 9.64 -12.98
N ARG A 66 0.04 10.09 -12.67
CA ARG A 66 1.28 9.38 -13.00
C ARG A 66 1.38 8.06 -12.26
N CYS A 67 1.07 8.04 -10.97
CA CYS A 67 0.97 6.80 -10.17
C CYS A 67 -0.04 5.81 -10.75
N LEU A 68 -1.24 6.30 -11.10
CA LEU A 68 -2.32 5.50 -11.68
C LEU A 68 -1.90 4.85 -13.01
N VAL A 69 -1.24 5.61 -13.89
CA VAL A 69 -0.77 5.11 -15.21
C VAL A 69 0.42 4.16 -15.07
N CYS A 70 1.34 4.43 -14.14
CA CYS A 70 2.47 3.55 -13.85
C CYS A 70 2.05 2.27 -13.13
N GLY A 71 0.87 2.24 -12.50
CA GLY A 71 0.41 1.09 -11.72
C GLY A 71 1.12 0.93 -10.38
N ILE A 72 1.67 2.02 -9.84
CA ILE A 72 2.38 2.02 -8.58
C ILE A 72 2.25 3.38 -7.89
N CYS A 73 2.08 3.38 -6.57
CA CYS A 73 2.00 4.59 -5.76
C CYS A 73 2.75 4.37 -4.44
N TRP A 74 3.42 5.42 -3.95
CA TRP A 74 4.12 5.41 -2.68
C TRP A 74 3.22 6.06 -1.63
N LEU A 75 2.90 5.31 -0.59
CA LEU A 75 1.98 5.69 0.47
C LEU A 75 2.72 5.74 1.81
N PRO A 76 2.19 6.45 2.82
CA PRO A 76 2.70 6.37 4.20
C PRO A 76 2.71 4.94 4.74
N GLU A 77 1.68 4.16 4.40
CA GLU A 77 1.52 2.78 4.86
C GLU A 77 2.47 1.80 4.15
N GLY A 78 3.01 2.16 2.98
CA GLY A 78 3.85 1.29 2.19
C GLY A 78 3.77 1.56 0.68
N ILE A 79 3.80 0.50 -0.13
CA ILE A 79 3.76 0.61 -1.59
C ILE A 79 2.48 -0.01 -2.15
N ALA A 80 1.74 0.80 -2.88
CA ALA A 80 0.53 0.42 -3.60
C ALA A 80 0.87 -0.02 -5.02
N ILE A 81 0.32 -1.16 -5.44
CA ILE A 81 0.68 -1.79 -6.71
C ILE A 81 -0.55 -2.31 -7.43
N ASN A 82 -0.70 -1.91 -8.69
CA ASN A 82 -1.53 -2.57 -9.68
C ASN A 82 -0.63 -3.33 -10.64
N THR A 83 -0.52 -4.64 -10.45
CA THR A 83 0.40 -5.48 -11.24
C THR A 83 0.02 -5.56 -12.72
N HIS A 84 -1.22 -5.24 -13.10
CA HIS A 84 -1.66 -5.21 -14.50
C HIS A 84 -1.16 -3.97 -15.23
N GLN A 85 -1.14 -2.81 -14.58
CA GLN A 85 -0.56 -1.59 -15.16
C GLN A 85 0.98 -1.62 -15.07
N LEU A 86 1.55 -1.99 -13.91
CA LEU A 86 3.01 -1.95 -13.71
C LEU A 86 3.76 -2.85 -14.70
N ARG A 87 3.24 -4.05 -14.99
CA ARG A 87 3.86 -4.97 -15.97
C ARG A 87 3.96 -4.39 -17.39
N ILE A 88 3.10 -3.45 -17.76
CA ILE A 88 3.09 -2.81 -19.08
C ILE A 88 4.27 -1.84 -19.21
N LEU A 89 4.64 -1.20 -18.09
CA LEU A 89 5.74 -0.26 -18.01
C LEU A 89 7.10 -0.97 -17.92
N ILE A 90 7.25 -1.91 -16.98
CA ILE A 90 8.56 -2.53 -16.69
C ILE A 90 8.81 -3.85 -17.43
N PHE A 91 7.84 -4.34 -18.22
CA PHE A 91 7.91 -5.58 -19.00
C PHE A 91 8.25 -6.85 -18.18
N LYS A 92 7.87 -6.88 -16.89
CA LYS A 92 8.02 -8.04 -16.00
C LYS A 92 6.67 -8.68 -15.68
N CYS A 93 6.61 -10.00 -15.56
CA CYS A 93 5.39 -10.73 -15.22
C CYS A 93 5.02 -10.59 -13.73
N LYS A 94 3.76 -10.89 -13.38
CA LYS A 94 3.22 -10.80 -12.00
C LYS A 94 4.08 -11.55 -10.97
N SER A 95 4.50 -12.78 -11.28
CA SER A 95 5.36 -13.57 -10.38
C SER A 95 6.75 -12.95 -10.21
N SER A 96 7.30 -12.32 -11.25
CA SER A 96 8.56 -11.58 -11.16
C SER A 96 8.43 -10.36 -10.27
N ILE A 97 7.35 -9.59 -10.40
CA ILE A 97 7.10 -8.40 -9.61
C ILE A 97 6.94 -8.79 -8.14
N ASN A 98 6.05 -9.75 -7.86
CA ASN A 98 5.80 -10.22 -6.51
C ASN A 98 7.06 -10.78 -5.84
N GLY A 99 7.84 -11.59 -6.57
CA GLY A 99 9.09 -12.13 -6.04
C GLY A 99 10.15 -11.06 -5.77
N SER A 100 10.24 -10.02 -6.60
CA SER A 100 11.15 -8.90 -6.33
C SER A 100 10.69 -8.07 -5.13
N LEU A 101 9.40 -7.78 -4.98
CA LEU A 101 8.85 -7.05 -3.84
C LEU A 101 9.10 -7.78 -2.51
N GLN A 102 8.88 -9.09 -2.50
CA GLN A 102 9.12 -9.91 -1.30
C GLN A 102 10.60 -9.86 -0.89
N LYS A 103 11.50 -9.98 -1.86
CA LYS A 103 12.96 -9.85 -1.64
C LYS A 103 13.39 -8.46 -1.18
N MET A 104 12.60 -7.42 -1.48
CA MET A 104 12.79 -6.06 -0.98
C MET A 104 12.14 -5.83 0.41
N GLY A 105 11.55 -6.87 1.01
CA GLY A 105 10.91 -6.80 2.32
C GLY A 105 9.42 -6.49 2.30
N PHE A 106 8.82 -6.21 1.13
CA PHE A 106 7.39 -5.92 0.99
C PHE A 106 6.54 -7.20 0.98
N ASN A 107 6.50 -7.84 2.15
CA ASN A 107 5.91 -9.17 2.37
C ASN A 107 4.50 -9.12 2.95
N VAL A 108 4.17 -8.04 3.68
CA VAL A 108 2.91 -7.92 4.40
C VAL A 108 1.91 -7.16 3.53
N ASN A 109 0.73 -7.72 3.32
CA ASN A 109 -0.37 -6.97 2.68
C ASN A 109 -1.15 -6.20 3.73
N LEU A 110 -1.52 -4.97 3.42
CA LEU A 110 -2.42 -4.20 4.25
C LEU A 110 -3.85 -4.78 4.17
N GLY A 111 -4.61 -4.68 5.26
CA GLY A 111 -6.00 -5.09 5.33
C GLY A 111 -6.84 -4.43 4.25
N ARG A 112 -7.92 -5.09 3.80
CA ARG A 112 -8.71 -4.65 2.64
C ARG A 112 -9.27 -3.23 2.80
N THR A 113 -9.82 -2.92 3.97
CA THR A 113 -10.42 -1.61 4.26
C THR A 113 -9.35 -0.53 4.32
N ASP A 114 -8.27 -0.77 5.05
CA ASP A 114 -7.16 0.18 5.19
C ASP A 114 -6.46 0.43 3.84
N ALA A 115 -6.24 -0.62 3.06
CA ALA A 115 -5.71 -0.51 1.71
C ALA A 115 -6.64 0.32 0.81
N ALA A 116 -7.96 0.10 0.89
CA ALA A 116 -8.92 0.87 0.13
C ALA A 116 -8.88 2.36 0.52
N ASN A 117 -8.86 2.67 1.81
CA ASN A 117 -8.79 4.04 2.32
C ASN A 117 -7.49 4.73 1.90
N ALA A 118 -6.34 4.09 2.10
CA ALA A 118 -5.05 4.62 1.70
C ALA A 118 -4.97 4.88 0.18
N MET A 119 -5.51 3.96 -0.63
CA MET A 119 -5.57 4.12 -2.09
C MET A 119 -6.47 5.28 -2.52
N VAL A 120 -7.64 5.45 -1.92
CA VAL A 120 -8.58 6.52 -2.27
C VAL A 120 -8.03 7.89 -1.86
N ASN A 121 -7.33 7.97 -0.72
CA ASN A 121 -6.68 9.18 -0.26
C ASN A 121 -5.58 9.65 -1.22
N SER A 122 -4.76 8.72 -1.74
CA SER A 122 -3.65 9.07 -2.65
C SER A 122 -4.03 9.11 -4.13
N ILE A 123 -5.06 8.38 -4.54
CA ILE A 123 -5.57 8.38 -5.92
C ILE A 123 -7.09 8.59 -5.88
N PRO A 124 -7.56 9.86 -5.84
CA PRO A 124 -8.98 10.20 -5.71
C PRO A 124 -9.88 9.57 -6.77
N PHE A 125 -9.35 9.33 -7.98
CA PHE A 125 -10.04 8.64 -9.08
C PHE A 125 -10.58 7.25 -8.69
N LEU A 126 -9.99 6.58 -7.69
CA LEU A 126 -10.41 5.25 -7.27
C LEU A 126 -11.65 5.25 -6.38
N LYS A 127 -12.05 6.42 -5.82
CA LYS A 127 -13.22 6.54 -4.93
C LYS A 127 -14.49 5.99 -5.57
N ASP A 128 -14.74 6.38 -6.81
CA ASP A 128 -15.95 6.01 -7.54
C ASP A 128 -15.72 4.78 -8.44
N ASN A 129 -14.52 4.20 -8.45
CA ASN A 129 -14.13 3.09 -9.30
C ASN A 129 -13.71 1.86 -8.51
N SER A 130 -14.68 1.26 -7.82
CA SER A 130 -14.46 0.06 -6.99
C SER A 130 -13.91 -1.14 -7.78
N SER A 131 -14.25 -1.25 -9.06
CA SER A 131 -13.72 -2.30 -9.95
C SER A 131 -12.22 -2.16 -10.20
N GLU A 132 -11.75 -0.92 -10.31
CA GLU A 132 -10.32 -0.63 -10.44
C GLU A 132 -9.62 -0.78 -9.10
N LEU A 133 -10.21 -0.25 -8.03
CA LEU A 133 -9.65 -0.31 -6.68
C LEU A 133 -9.30 -1.75 -6.26
N ARG A 134 -10.12 -2.74 -6.62
CA ARG A 134 -9.88 -4.18 -6.35
C ARG A 134 -8.62 -4.74 -7.03
N GLN A 135 -8.07 -4.07 -8.03
CA GLN A 135 -6.85 -4.48 -8.72
C GLN A 135 -5.58 -3.95 -8.04
N TRP A 136 -5.72 -3.09 -7.04
CA TRP A 136 -4.62 -2.55 -6.26
C TRP A 136 -4.41 -3.33 -4.97
N THR A 137 -3.14 -3.53 -4.63
CA THR A 137 -2.72 -4.09 -3.34
C THR A 137 -1.71 -3.18 -2.69
N VAL A 138 -1.86 -2.91 -1.39
CA VAL A 138 -0.89 -2.14 -0.61
C VAL A 138 -0.02 -3.11 0.19
N ARG A 139 1.30 -2.98 0.06
CA ARG A 139 2.27 -3.82 0.75
C ARG A 139 3.15 -3.00 1.68
N LYS A 140 3.32 -3.50 2.90
CA LYS A 140 4.21 -2.94 3.92
C LYS A 140 5.51 -3.73 3.95
N LYS A 141 6.59 -3.06 4.34
CA LYS A 141 7.80 -3.79 4.74
C LYS A 141 7.48 -4.60 5.99
N SER A 142 8.02 -5.81 6.09
CA SER A 142 8.03 -6.53 7.36
C SER A 142 8.87 -5.70 8.33
N ILE A 143 8.21 -5.09 9.31
CA ILE A 143 8.85 -4.48 10.46
C ILE A 143 9.40 -5.66 11.27
N ASN A 144 10.71 -5.71 11.51
CA ASN A 144 11.20 -6.65 12.52
C ASN A 144 10.79 -6.05 13.87
N GLU A 145 10.34 -6.86 14.83
CA GLU A 145 9.81 -6.39 16.13
C GLU A 145 10.72 -5.35 16.85
N ASN A 146 12.03 -5.35 16.54
CA ASN A 146 13.00 -4.38 17.05
C ASN A 146 12.81 -2.93 16.54
N ASP A 147 12.17 -2.71 15.38
CA ASP A 147 12.02 -1.38 14.79
C ASP A 147 10.86 -0.59 15.46
N ASP A 148 9.85 -1.27 16.00
CA ASP A 148 8.75 -0.64 16.73
C ASP A 148 9.22 -0.08 18.08
N GLU A 149 10.16 -0.77 18.76
CA GLU A 149 10.82 -0.26 19.96
C GLU A 149 11.63 1.01 19.66
N ILE A 150 12.34 1.05 18.53
CA ILE A 150 13.13 2.22 18.11
C ILE A 150 12.23 3.41 17.77
N ILE A 151 11.09 3.20 17.10
CA ILE A 151 10.15 4.28 16.76
C ILE A 151 9.48 4.84 18.03
N GLU A 152 9.07 3.98 18.96
CA GLU A 152 8.57 4.38 20.28
C GLU A 152 9.61 5.21 21.06
N GLU A 153 10.89 4.81 20.99
CA GLU A 153 11.99 5.49 21.67
C GLU A 153 12.27 6.87 21.05
N ILE A 154 12.27 6.98 19.72
CA ILE A 154 12.39 8.26 18.99
C ILE A 154 11.22 9.20 19.31
N ILE A 155 9.98 8.68 19.40
CA ILE A 155 8.80 9.49 19.76
C ILE A 155 8.91 9.97 21.22
N LYS A 156 9.35 9.12 22.15
CA LYS A 156 9.56 9.52 23.55
C LYS A 156 10.62 10.60 23.70
N GLU A 157 11.70 10.51 22.93
CA GLU A 157 12.78 11.50 22.94
C GLU A 157 12.32 12.85 22.38
N ALA A 158 11.59 12.85 21.26
CA ALA A 158 11.04 14.08 20.66
C ALA A 158 9.98 14.79 21.52
N VAL A 159 9.20 14.05 22.31
CA VAL A 159 8.19 14.63 23.23
C VAL A 159 8.84 15.24 24.48
N SER A 160 10.08 14.84 24.82
CA SER A 160 10.77 15.33 26.01
C SER A 160 11.46 16.69 25.85
N GLU A 161 11.69 17.16 24.62
CA GLU A 161 12.40 18.42 24.35
C GLU A 161 11.47 19.66 24.26
N GLU A 162 10.15 19.49 24.14
CA GLU A 162 9.19 20.60 24.24
C GLU A 162 8.71 20.84 25.68
N VAL A 163 9.59 21.31 26.56
CA VAL A 163 9.18 21.99 27.81
C VAL A 163 9.70 23.42 27.79
N VAL A 164 9.00 24.29 27.05
CA VAL A 164 9.06 25.74 27.30
C VAL A 164 8.32 26.00 28.61
N SER A 165 9.05 26.56 29.57
CA SER A 165 8.60 26.90 30.93
C SER A 165 7.27 27.67 30.97
N PRO A 166 6.30 27.31 31.83
CA PRO A 166 5.11 28.13 32.03
C PRO A 166 5.47 29.44 32.79
N PRO A 167 4.81 30.58 32.50
CA PRO A 167 4.98 31.79 33.28
C PRO A 167 4.35 31.63 34.67
N PRO A 168 4.85 32.33 35.70
CA PRO A 168 4.34 32.19 37.05
C PRO A 168 2.99 32.89 37.17
N THR A 169 1.93 32.13 37.42
CA THR A 169 0.61 32.64 37.81
C THR A 169 0.38 32.36 39.29
N ASP A 170 0.64 33.37 40.11
CA ASP A 170 -0.11 33.60 41.34
C ASP A 170 -1.52 34.10 40.98
N LEU A 171 -2.49 33.77 41.84
CA LEU A 171 -3.93 34.10 41.80
C LEU A 171 -4.78 33.19 40.89
N PHE A 172 -5.52 32.26 41.50
CA PHE A 172 -6.99 32.25 41.51
C PHE A 172 -7.47 31.08 42.39
N ASP A 173 -8.00 31.42 43.57
CA ASP A 173 -8.72 30.50 44.45
C ASP A 173 -10.11 30.16 43.86
N GLY A 174 -10.46 28.86 43.93
CA GLY A 174 -11.84 28.42 44.05
C GLY A 174 -12.67 28.28 42.77
N GLN A 175 -12.48 27.20 42.00
CA GLN A 175 -13.57 26.58 41.22
C GLN A 175 -13.25 25.15 40.77
N THR A 176 -13.00 24.24 41.71
CA THR A 176 -12.73 22.81 41.45
C THR A 176 -13.86 21.90 41.95
N ASP A 177 -15.12 22.30 41.80
CA ASP A 177 -16.26 21.43 42.12
C ASP A 177 -17.15 21.07 40.92
N MET A 178 -16.95 21.70 39.74
CA MET A 178 -17.80 21.44 38.57
C MET A 178 -17.25 20.35 37.62
N PHE A 179 -15.94 20.09 37.63
CA PHE A 179 -15.31 19.10 36.74
C PHE A 179 -15.39 17.65 37.25
N LEU A 180 -15.60 17.45 38.56
CA LEU A 180 -15.76 16.13 39.16
C LEU A 180 -17.18 15.56 39.04
N GLU A 181 -18.18 16.42 38.82
CA GLU A 181 -19.57 16.01 38.69
C GLU A 181 -19.90 15.51 37.28
N VAL A 182 -19.33 16.12 36.24
CA VAL A 182 -19.47 15.68 34.83
C VAL A 182 -18.83 14.31 34.57
N ALA A 183 -17.75 13.97 35.29
CA ALA A 183 -17.07 12.68 35.12
C ALA A 183 -17.85 11.50 35.73
N LYS A 184 -18.76 11.74 36.67
CA LYS A 184 -19.60 10.69 37.27
C LYS A 184 -20.75 10.27 36.36
N ASP A 185 -21.36 11.22 35.66
CA ASP A 185 -22.49 10.95 34.75
C ASP A 185 -22.10 10.07 33.56
N ILE A 186 -20.86 10.16 33.08
CA ILE A 186 -20.39 9.37 31.91
C ILE A 186 -20.16 7.88 32.28
N SER A 187 -19.96 7.57 33.56
CA SER A 187 -19.65 6.21 34.01
C SER A 187 -20.87 5.31 34.24
N GLU A 188 -22.08 5.87 34.35
CA GLU A 188 -23.31 5.08 34.60
C GLU A 188 -24.04 4.60 33.34
N GLU A 189 -23.68 5.07 32.14
CA GLU A 189 -24.43 4.77 30.90
C GLU A 189 -23.92 3.55 30.11
N TYR A 190 -22.83 2.89 30.53
CA TYR A 190 -22.28 1.72 29.82
C TYR A 190 -22.56 0.39 30.56
N LYS A 191 -23.71 -0.23 30.27
CA LYS A 191 -23.96 -1.65 30.56
C LYS A 191 -23.79 -2.49 29.30
N PRO A 192 -22.86 -3.46 29.24
CA PRO A 192 -22.78 -4.42 28.13
C PRO A 192 -23.93 -5.42 28.24
N SER A 193 -24.75 -5.55 27.21
CA SER A 193 -25.79 -6.57 27.12
C SER A 193 -25.17 -7.94 26.77
N GLU A 194 -25.33 -8.92 27.66
CA GLU A 194 -25.14 -10.34 27.36
C GLU A 194 -26.24 -10.82 26.40
N GLN A 195 -25.86 -11.41 25.26
CA GLN A 195 -26.73 -12.34 24.54
C GLN A 195 -25.99 -13.62 24.15
N LYS A 196 -26.69 -14.71 24.43
CA LYS A 196 -26.35 -16.13 24.27
C LYS A 196 -26.10 -16.50 22.82
N GLY A 197 -25.23 -17.49 22.64
CA GLY A 197 -24.91 -18.08 21.36
C GLY A 197 -26.08 -18.81 20.71
N ASP A 198 -25.99 -18.87 19.39
CA ASP A 198 -26.47 -19.97 18.58
C ASP A 198 -25.35 -20.38 17.63
N ALA A 199 -25.08 -21.68 17.62
CA ALA A 199 -24.15 -22.33 16.72
C ALA A 199 -24.70 -22.26 15.28
N PHE A 200 -23.91 -21.73 14.35
CA PHE A 200 -24.08 -21.99 12.93
C PHE A 200 -22.72 -22.24 12.27
N GLU A 201 -22.46 -23.53 12.09
CA GLU A 201 -21.95 -24.16 10.87
C GLU A 201 -20.63 -23.62 10.29
N LEU A 202 -19.54 -24.27 10.75
CA LEU A 202 -18.36 -24.57 9.96
C LEU A 202 -18.77 -25.25 8.65
N ASP A 203 -18.67 -24.53 7.54
CA ASP A 203 -18.58 -25.15 6.22
C ASP A 203 -17.86 -24.24 5.21
N PHE A 204 -17.12 -24.88 4.31
CA PHE A 204 -16.34 -24.33 3.18
C PHE A 204 -14.87 -23.97 3.42
N TRP A 205 -14.13 -24.94 3.97
CA TRP A 205 -12.92 -25.43 3.32
C TRP A 205 -13.21 -26.79 2.68
N ASN A 206 -13.68 -26.84 1.43
CA ASN A 206 -13.32 -27.93 0.52
C ASN A 206 -13.70 -27.65 -0.93
N SER A 207 -12.69 -27.42 -1.76
CA SER A 207 -12.56 -28.13 -3.06
C SER A 207 -11.17 -27.87 -3.63
N GLY A 208 -10.17 -28.42 -2.93
CA GLY A 208 -9.08 -29.06 -3.64
C GLY A 208 -9.59 -30.40 -4.16
N LEU A 209 -9.90 -30.49 -5.45
CA LEU A 209 -10.00 -31.78 -6.13
C LEU A 209 -8.62 -32.11 -6.71
N PHE A 210 -7.87 -32.89 -5.95
CA PHE A 210 -6.97 -33.91 -6.47
C PHE A 210 -7.46 -35.25 -5.94
N PHE A 211 -7.91 -36.15 -6.82
CA PHE A 211 -7.70 -37.59 -6.66
C PHE A 211 -7.69 -38.27 -8.04
N ASN A 212 -6.50 -38.79 -8.36
CA ASN A 212 -6.17 -40.04 -9.04
C ASN A 212 -7.03 -40.58 -10.21
N GLY A 213 -6.41 -40.57 -11.39
CA GLY A 213 -5.98 -41.77 -12.13
C GLY A 213 -7.04 -42.73 -12.67
N ASN A 214 -7.03 -42.96 -13.99
CA ASN A 214 -6.49 -44.19 -14.62
C ASN A 214 -6.55 -44.10 -16.18
N PRO A 215 -6.13 -45.13 -16.95
CA PRO A 215 -4.86 -45.32 -17.65
C PRO A 215 -5.02 -45.10 -19.19
N TRP A 216 -4.17 -45.70 -20.04
CA TRP A 216 -4.11 -45.60 -21.52
C TRP A 216 -3.35 -44.36 -22.05
N GLY A 217 -2.29 -44.46 -22.84
CA GLY A 217 -1.58 -45.59 -23.44
C GLY A 217 -0.41 -45.03 -24.26
N CYS A 218 0.66 -45.80 -24.34
CA CYS A 218 1.84 -45.56 -25.18
C CYS A 218 1.46 -45.25 -26.65
N PHE A 219 2.10 -44.25 -27.26
CA PHE A 219 2.98 -44.34 -28.43
C PHE A 219 3.53 -42.94 -28.78
#